data_AF-A0A1L5J5J5-F1
#
_entry.id   AF-A0A1L5J5J5-F1
#
_cell.length_a   1.000
_cell.length_b   1.000
_cell.length_c   1.000
_cell.angle_alpha   90.00
_cell.angle_beta   90.00
_cell.angle_gamma   90.00
#
_symmetry.space_group_name_H-M   'P 1'
#
loop_
_entity.id
_entity.type
_entity.pdbx_description
1 polymer ?
#
loop_
_entity_poly.entity_id
_entity_poly.type
_entity_poly.pdbx_seq_one_letter_code
_entity_poly.pdbx_strand_id
1 'polypeptide(L)'
;ALDWVDVVSALDADPKATSDLAQSLSNYPKSSPGYFSDMQKKLKGFVEAGQLGIFAKAYWGHPAYKLPAEANLMAVSHYLEALSWQRDVARLHTIFGGKNPHPNFVVGGVPCAIDLNSDSAINAKKLSQVQDIINQMKVFVEQVYVPDTLAIASFYKDWGSRGEGLGNFLTYGDFPSNGMDDPTGFMIPAGAILDRDLSTIHDVDMNAADEIQEYISHSWYDYQDGKDAGLHPYQGETNLNYTGPKPPYEHLDVEESYSWMKSPRWKGHAMEVGPLARVLMLYANGHEQTKELVNMTLSTLDIPVEALFSTLGRTAARTLETKIFADAMQGWFDDLIVNVKAGDTRTFNDILWQPSSWPKQAQGVGFMEAPRGGLAHWIVIEDQIIKNYQAVVPSTWNAGPRDGNGQPGAYEAALEDNHQLHDVNQPIEILRTIHSFDPCIA
;
A
#
# COMPACT_ATOMS: atom_id res chain seq x y z
N ALA A 1 -13.05 3.02 1.79
CA ALA A 1 -14.38 2.41 1.97
C ALA A 1 -15.49 3.47 2.05
N LEU A 2 -15.41 4.45 2.95
CA LEU A 2 -16.46 5.47 3.12
C LEU A 2 -16.68 6.37 1.89
N ASP A 3 -15.74 6.42 0.94
CA ASP A 3 -15.98 7.09 -0.34
C ASP A 3 -16.95 6.31 -1.25
N TRP A 4 -17.19 5.03 -0.97
CA TRP A 4 -18.00 4.11 -1.78
C TRP A 4 -19.27 3.61 -1.06
N VAL A 5 -19.25 3.66 0.27
CA VAL A 5 -20.30 3.15 1.16
C VAL A 5 -21.02 4.32 1.82
N ASP A 6 -22.32 4.42 1.61
CA ASP A 6 -23.17 5.41 2.28
C ASP A 6 -23.66 4.85 3.62
N VAL A 7 -23.11 5.39 4.71
CA VAL A 7 -23.43 4.93 6.07
C VAL A 7 -24.87 5.27 6.46
N VAL A 8 -25.44 6.36 5.96
CA VAL A 8 -26.84 6.74 6.28
C VAL A 8 -27.80 5.82 5.52
N SER A 9 -27.50 5.49 4.27
CA SER A 9 -28.29 4.54 3.48
C SER A 9 -28.39 3.15 4.14
N ALA A 10 -27.37 2.71 4.88
CA ALA A 10 -27.40 1.43 5.62
C ALA A 10 -28.54 1.34 6.67
N LEU A 11 -29.07 2.48 7.13
CA LEU A 11 -30.19 2.51 8.09
C LEU A 11 -31.50 2.02 7.48
N ASP A 12 -31.63 2.06 6.16
CA ASP A 12 -32.84 1.69 5.42
C ASP A 12 -32.81 0.24 4.92
N ALA A 13 -31.72 -0.50 5.18
CA ALA A 13 -31.53 -1.87 4.70
C ALA A 13 -32.50 -2.87 5.35
N ASP A 14 -32.96 -3.88 4.61
CA ASP A 14 -33.56 -5.07 5.21
C ASP A 14 -32.44 -6.01 5.73
N PRO A 15 -32.36 -6.29 7.04
CA PRO A 15 -31.34 -7.20 7.59
C PRO A 15 -31.40 -8.61 7.00
N LYS A 16 -32.58 -9.09 6.59
CA LYS A 16 -32.71 -10.40 5.95
C LYS A 16 -32.12 -10.37 4.55
N ALA A 17 -32.47 -9.38 3.74
CA ALA A 17 -31.89 -9.22 2.40
C ALA A 17 -30.37 -8.99 2.47
N THR A 18 -29.88 -8.27 3.48
CA THR A 18 -28.44 -8.10 3.75
C THR A 18 -27.75 -9.42 4.07
N SER A 19 -28.39 -10.26 4.89
CA SER A 19 -27.95 -11.63 5.18
C SER A 19 -27.88 -12.49 3.92
N ASP A 20 -28.95 -12.48 3.11
CA ASP A 20 -29.02 -13.27 1.88
C ASP A 20 -27.93 -12.81 0.89
N LEU A 21 -27.69 -11.49 0.78
CA LEU A 21 -26.59 -10.92 -0.01
C LEU A 21 -25.22 -11.40 0.50
N ALA A 22 -24.92 -11.24 1.79
CA ALA A 22 -23.63 -11.63 2.36
C ALA A 22 -23.34 -13.12 2.16
N GLN A 23 -24.35 -13.98 2.36
CA GLN A 23 -24.23 -15.43 2.18
C GLN A 23 -24.09 -15.85 0.70
N SER A 24 -24.63 -15.04 -0.23
CA SER A 24 -24.43 -15.29 -1.67
C SER A 24 -23.00 -14.99 -2.14
N LEU A 25 -22.28 -14.11 -1.43
CA LEU A 25 -20.96 -13.63 -1.79
C LEU A 25 -19.84 -14.41 -1.10
N SER A 26 -20.11 -14.96 0.09
CA SER A 26 -19.07 -15.54 0.93
C SER A 26 -19.61 -16.54 1.95
N ASN A 27 -18.72 -17.44 2.39
CA ASN A 27 -18.95 -18.35 3.51
C ASN A 27 -18.60 -17.75 4.88
N TYR A 28 -18.43 -16.43 4.98
CA TYR A 28 -18.11 -15.76 6.25
C TYR A 28 -19.23 -15.99 7.27
N PRO A 29 -18.92 -16.47 8.50
CA PRO A 29 -19.93 -16.97 9.43
C PRO A 29 -20.82 -15.87 10.06
N LYS A 30 -20.35 -14.62 10.12
CA LYS A 30 -21.10 -13.51 10.71
C LYS A 30 -22.03 -12.87 9.68
N SER A 31 -23.03 -13.63 9.24
CA SER A 31 -23.90 -13.27 8.12
C SER A 31 -25.37 -13.54 8.39
N SER A 32 -25.79 -13.66 9.66
CA SER A 32 -27.19 -13.95 10.00
C SER A 32 -28.08 -12.69 9.95
N PRO A 33 -29.40 -12.81 9.71
CA PRO A 33 -30.30 -11.67 9.74
C PRO A 33 -30.32 -10.95 11.10
N GLY A 34 -30.20 -11.71 12.19
CA GLY A 34 -30.12 -11.16 13.54
C GLY A 34 -28.87 -10.32 13.75
N TYR A 35 -27.72 -10.79 13.27
CA TYR A 35 -26.46 -10.04 13.32
C TYR A 35 -26.57 -8.69 12.60
N PHE A 36 -27.07 -8.68 11.36
CA PHE A 36 -27.24 -7.43 10.61
C PHE A 36 -28.30 -6.52 11.24
N SER A 37 -29.36 -7.06 11.83
CA SER A 37 -30.35 -6.27 12.56
C SER A 37 -29.72 -5.57 13.76
N ASP A 38 -28.84 -6.26 14.49
CA ASP A 38 -28.16 -5.68 15.66
C ASP A 38 -27.09 -4.65 15.24
N MET A 39 -26.38 -4.87 14.13
CA MET A 39 -25.46 -3.87 13.56
C MET A 39 -26.21 -2.62 13.10
N GLN A 40 -27.35 -2.79 12.43
CA GLN A 40 -28.20 -1.67 12.01
C GLN A 40 -28.75 -0.89 13.21
N LYS A 41 -29.24 -1.58 14.25
CA LYS A 41 -29.70 -0.91 15.49
C LYS A 41 -28.57 -0.14 16.16
N LYS A 42 -27.36 -0.71 16.21
CA LYS A 42 -26.17 -0.03 16.76
C LYS A 42 -25.86 1.25 15.98
N LEU A 43 -25.88 1.17 14.65
CA LEU A 43 -25.67 2.33 13.78
C LEU A 43 -26.77 3.38 13.95
N LYS A 44 -28.04 2.94 13.99
CA LYS A 44 -29.21 3.81 14.23
C LYS A 44 -29.10 4.55 15.55
N GLY A 45 -28.79 3.85 16.64
CA GLY A 45 -28.60 4.47 17.96
C GLY A 45 -27.47 5.50 17.96
N PHE A 46 -26.38 5.26 17.21
CA PHE A 46 -25.29 6.23 17.05
C PHE A 46 -25.73 7.49 16.29
N VAL A 47 -26.50 7.33 15.21
CA VAL A 47 -27.03 8.44 14.40
C VAL A 47 -28.07 9.25 15.17
N GLU A 48 -29.03 8.59 15.84
CA GLU A 48 -30.09 9.23 16.63
C GLU A 48 -29.57 9.99 17.85
N ALA A 49 -28.40 9.61 18.38
CA ALA A 49 -27.73 10.34 19.45
C ALA A 49 -27.24 11.75 19.01
N GLY A 50 -27.24 12.06 17.71
CA GLY A 50 -26.84 13.36 17.18
C GLY A 50 -25.33 13.67 17.26
N GLN A 51 -24.53 12.73 17.76
CA GLN A 51 -23.09 12.84 17.93
C GLN A 51 -22.35 11.97 16.91
N LEU A 52 -22.47 12.34 15.62
CA LEU A 52 -22.01 11.54 14.48
C LEU A 52 -20.48 11.34 14.40
N GLY A 53 -19.69 12.05 15.21
CA GLY A 53 -18.24 11.89 15.26
C GLY A 53 -17.60 11.97 13.87
N ILE A 54 -16.88 10.91 13.48
CA ILE A 54 -16.22 10.80 12.16
C ILE A 54 -17.19 10.79 10.97
N PHE A 55 -18.49 10.57 11.19
CA PHE A 55 -19.52 10.60 10.15
C PHE A 55 -20.21 11.96 10.03
N ALA A 56 -19.87 12.94 10.86
CA ALA A 56 -20.43 14.29 10.79
C ALA A 56 -19.92 15.02 9.53
N LYS A 57 -20.82 15.73 8.82
CA LYS A 57 -20.50 16.55 7.63
C LYS A 57 -19.81 15.79 6.48
N ALA A 58 -19.91 14.47 6.46
CA ALA A 58 -19.56 13.67 5.29
C ALA A 58 -20.64 13.77 4.21
N TYR A 59 -20.41 13.16 3.05
CA TYR A 59 -21.17 13.37 1.82
C TYR A 59 -22.37 12.42 1.65
N TRP A 60 -22.99 11.98 2.74
CA TRP A 60 -24.10 11.01 2.70
C TRP A 60 -25.25 11.50 1.80
N GLY A 61 -25.80 10.61 0.99
CA GLY A 61 -26.81 10.92 -0.03
C GLY A 61 -26.26 11.52 -1.33
N HIS A 62 -24.95 11.74 -1.44
CA HIS A 62 -24.33 12.24 -2.67
C HIS A 62 -24.61 11.29 -3.85
N PRO A 63 -24.97 11.79 -5.06
CA PRO A 63 -25.34 10.94 -6.21
C PRO A 63 -24.23 9.98 -6.69
N ALA A 64 -22.99 10.22 -6.28
CA ALA A 64 -21.88 9.32 -6.56
C ALA A 64 -21.94 8.01 -5.75
N TYR A 65 -22.72 7.90 -4.67
CA TYR A 65 -22.97 6.63 -3.99
C TYR A 65 -23.99 5.80 -4.79
N LYS A 66 -23.64 4.53 -5.08
CA LYS A 66 -24.42 3.63 -5.96
C LYS A 66 -24.87 2.34 -5.30
N LEU A 67 -24.34 2.02 -4.12
CA LEU A 67 -24.67 0.79 -3.41
C LEU A 67 -26.11 0.82 -2.89
N PRO A 68 -26.87 -0.29 -2.98
CA PRO A 68 -28.14 -0.43 -2.27
C PRO A 68 -27.90 -0.46 -0.75
N ALA A 69 -28.97 -0.18 0.01
CA ALA A 69 -28.93 -0.14 1.46
C ALA A 69 -28.35 -1.42 2.08
N GLU A 70 -28.70 -2.59 1.54
CA GLU A 70 -28.21 -3.89 1.98
C GLU A 70 -26.69 -4.03 1.81
N ALA A 71 -26.14 -3.61 0.68
CA ALA A 71 -24.69 -3.63 0.46
C ALA A 71 -23.96 -2.62 1.36
N ASN A 72 -24.58 -1.46 1.63
CA ASN A 72 -24.05 -0.50 2.58
C ASN A 72 -24.02 -1.08 4.01
N LEU A 73 -25.09 -1.73 4.47
CA LEU A 73 -25.13 -2.35 5.80
C LEU A 73 -24.13 -3.50 5.93
N MET A 74 -23.98 -4.33 4.90
CA MET A 74 -22.94 -5.36 4.84
C MET A 74 -21.55 -4.74 5.00
N ALA A 75 -21.21 -3.75 4.17
CA ALA A 75 -19.88 -3.13 4.19
C ALA A 75 -19.59 -2.37 5.49
N VAL A 76 -20.58 -1.70 6.10
CA VAL A 76 -20.43 -1.06 7.42
C VAL A 76 -20.20 -2.11 8.51
N SER A 77 -20.90 -3.25 8.44
CA SER A 77 -20.70 -4.34 9.40
C SER A 77 -19.28 -4.92 9.27
N HIS A 78 -18.81 -5.16 8.04
CA HIS A 78 -17.45 -5.63 7.78
C HIS A 78 -16.38 -4.60 8.15
N TYR A 79 -16.64 -3.30 8.00
CA TYR A 79 -15.77 -2.23 8.47
C TYR A 79 -15.53 -2.33 9.99
N LEU A 80 -16.60 -2.54 10.78
CA LEU A 80 -16.49 -2.69 12.23
C LEU A 80 -15.75 -3.99 12.63
N GLU A 81 -15.96 -5.07 11.88
CA GLU A 81 -15.23 -6.33 12.06
C GLU A 81 -13.75 -6.16 11.74
N ALA A 82 -13.41 -5.48 10.63
CA ALA A 82 -12.04 -5.19 10.23
C ALA A 82 -11.29 -4.40 11.31
N LEU A 83 -11.94 -3.42 11.96
CA LEU A 83 -11.35 -2.66 13.07
C LEU A 83 -10.96 -3.55 14.26
N SER A 84 -11.71 -4.61 14.53
CA SER A 84 -11.39 -5.57 15.59
C SER A 84 -10.32 -6.56 15.15
N TRP A 85 -10.48 -7.11 13.94
CA TRP A 85 -9.57 -8.09 13.35
C TRP A 85 -8.15 -7.55 13.19
N GLN A 86 -7.97 -6.31 12.70
CA GLN A 86 -6.65 -5.73 12.45
C GLN A 86 -5.79 -5.66 13.73
N ARG A 87 -6.41 -5.38 14.88
CA ARG A 87 -5.74 -5.36 16.19
C ARG A 87 -5.22 -6.75 16.55
N ASP A 88 -6.01 -7.77 16.28
CA ASP A 88 -5.71 -9.14 16.68
C ASP A 88 -4.59 -9.74 15.81
N VAL A 89 -4.55 -9.42 14.51
CA VAL A 89 -3.47 -9.88 13.62
C VAL A 89 -2.18 -9.08 13.78
N ALA A 90 -2.24 -7.83 14.27
CA ALA A 90 -1.06 -7.04 14.60
C ALA A 90 -0.16 -7.67 15.68
N ARG A 91 -0.68 -8.64 16.45
CA ARG A 91 0.10 -9.43 17.41
C ARG A 91 1.22 -10.23 16.74
N LEU A 92 1.16 -10.49 15.43
CA LEU A 92 2.26 -11.10 14.69
C LEU A 92 3.56 -10.31 14.87
N HIS A 93 3.49 -8.99 14.70
CA HIS A 93 4.62 -8.09 14.93
C HIS A 93 5.03 -8.05 16.40
N THR A 94 4.08 -8.17 17.34
CA THR A 94 4.42 -8.23 18.77
C THR A 94 5.22 -9.49 19.11
N ILE A 95 4.92 -10.64 18.49
CA ILE A 95 5.63 -11.90 18.76
C ILE A 95 7.10 -11.81 18.32
N PHE A 96 7.37 -11.29 17.12
CA PHE A 96 8.73 -11.23 16.56
C PHE A 96 9.48 -9.92 16.89
N GLY A 97 8.77 -8.80 16.94
CA GLY A 97 9.35 -7.45 17.09
C GLY A 97 9.00 -6.75 18.41
N GLY A 98 8.33 -7.43 19.35
CA GLY A 98 8.05 -6.94 20.69
C GLY A 98 6.84 -5.99 20.81
N LYS A 99 6.46 -5.27 19.74
CA LYS A 99 5.30 -4.37 19.73
C LYS A 99 4.77 -4.05 18.33
N ASN A 100 3.56 -3.52 18.27
CA ASN A 100 2.98 -2.85 17.13
C ASN A 100 2.12 -1.67 17.62
N PRO A 101 2.25 -0.44 17.06
CA PRO A 101 3.16 -0.03 15.97
C PRO A 101 4.65 0.00 16.35
N HIS A 102 5.52 0.14 15.34
CA HIS A 102 6.99 0.23 15.44
C HIS A 102 7.69 -0.97 16.13
N PRO A 103 7.63 -2.17 15.54
CA PRO A 103 8.43 -3.30 16.01
C PRO A 103 9.94 -3.00 15.98
N ASN A 104 10.72 -3.75 16.75
CA ASN A 104 12.17 -3.62 16.79
C ASN A 104 12.86 -4.46 15.71
N PHE A 105 13.94 -3.92 15.15
CA PHE A 105 14.84 -4.59 14.19
C PHE A 105 16.30 -4.48 14.66
N VAL A 106 17.20 -5.26 14.05
CA VAL A 106 18.65 -5.19 14.31
C VAL A 106 19.42 -5.42 13.00
N VAL A 107 20.48 -4.65 12.74
CA VAL A 107 21.36 -4.88 11.58
C VAL A 107 22.01 -6.25 11.72
N GLY A 108 21.88 -7.12 10.71
CA GLY A 108 22.45 -8.48 10.72
C GLY A 108 21.45 -9.59 11.08
N GLY A 109 20.17 -9.29 11.29
CA GLY A 109 19.14 -10.32 11.47
C GLY A 109 17.89 -9.80 12.18
N VAL A 110 17.37 -10.58 13.12
CA VAL A 110 16.20 -10.23 13.95
C VAL A 110 16.53 -10.37 15.45
N PRO A 111 15.97 -9.52 16.33
CA PRO A 111 16.30 -9.55 17.75
C PRO A 111 15.63 -10.72 18.51
N CYS A 112 14.64 -11.38 17.91
CA CYS A 112 13.90 -12.47 18.53
C CYS A 112 14.61 -13.82 18.37
N ALA A 113 15.47 -14.16 19.33
CA ALA A 113 16.13 -15.47 19.36
C ALA A 113 15.12 -16.64 19.38
N ILE A 114 15.48 -17.75 18.74
CA ILE A 114 14.69 -18.99 18.71
C ILE A 114 15.32 -20.02 19.65
N ASP A 115 14.55 -20.52 20.61
CA ASP A 115 14.92 -21.65 21.47
C ASP A 115 13.64 -22.33 21.95
N LEU A 116 13.42 -23.58 21.52
CA LEU A 116 12.21 -24.35 21.81
C LEU A 116 12.09 -24.76 23.29
N ASN A 117 13.18 -24.69 24.07
CA ASN A 117 13.23 -25.07 25.48
C ASN A 117 13.24 -23.86 26.43
N SER A 118 13.28 -22.64 25.90
CA SER A 118 13.32 -21.40 26.68
C SER A 118 11.93 -20.82 26.93
N ASP A 119 11.74 -20.22 28.09
CA ASP A 119 10.54 -19.45 28.46
C ASP A 119 10.56 -18.02 27.92
N SER A 120 11.71 -17.53 27.47
CA SER A 120 11.95 -16.14 27.05
C SER A 120 12.20 -15.98 25.55
N ALA A 121 12.49 -17.06 24.82
CA ALA A 121 12.73 -17.04 23.37
C ALA A 121 11.47 -17.27 22.52
N ILE A 122 11.59 -17.27 21.19
CA ILE A 122 10.60 -17.86 20.29
C ILE A 122 10.61 -19.38 20.47
N ASN A 123 9.52 -19.91 20.99
CA ASN A 123 9.34 -21.33 21.31
C ASN A 123 8.07 -21.89 20.65
N ALA A 124 7.78 -23.18 20.84
CA ALA A 124 6.65 -23.86 20.23
C ALA A 124 5.29 -23.19 20.50
N LYS A 125 5.10 -22.61 21.69
CA LYS A 125 3.88 -21.88 22.04
C LYS A 125 3.72 -20.62 21.19
N LYS A 126 4.78 -19.81 21.07
CA LYS A 126 4.74 -18.59 20.25
C LYS A 126 4.56 -18.91 18.77
N LEU A 127 5.21 -19.96 18.27
CA LEU A 127 5.04 -20.44 16.89
C LEU A 127 3.60 -20.91 16.63
N SER A 128 2.96 -21.62 17.57
CA SER A 128 1.53 -21.96 17.45
C SER A 128 0.63 -20.73 17.37
N GLN A 129 0.93 -19.67 18.12
CA GLN A 129 0.17 -18.42 18.05
C GLN A 129 0.34 -17.72 16.70
N VAL A 130 1.54 -17.78 16.11
CA VAL A 130 1.79 -17.27 14.74
C VAL A 130 0.92 -18.01 13.72
N GLN A 131 0.85 -19.35 13.80
CA GLN A 131 -0.03 -20.15 12.94
C GLN A 131 -1.50 -19.74 13.04
N ASP A 132 -2.01 -19.54 14.26
CA ASP A 132 -3.39 -19.10 14.48
C ASP A 132 -3.66 -17.71 13.88
N ILE A 133 -2.68 -16.80 13.95
CA ILE A 133 -2.77 -15.46 13.36
C ILE A 133 -2.77 -15.54 11.83
N ILE A 134 -1.89 -16.34 11.23
CA ILE A 134 -1.85 -16.54 9.77
C ILE A 134 -3.21 -17.08 9.27
N ASN A 135 -3.79 -18.05 9.98
CA ASN A 135 -5.11 -18.58 9.65
C ASN A 135 -6.20 -17.49 9.71
N GLN A 136 -6.18 -16.64 10.74
CA GLN A 136 -7.11 -15.51 10.86
C GLN A 136 -6.93 -14.48 9.73
N MET A 137 -5.69 -14.22 9.31
CA MET A 137 -5.40 -13.33 8.19
C MET A 137 -6.02 -13.89 6.90
N LYS A 138 -5.73 -15.16 6.58
CA LYS A 138 -6.22 -15.83 5.36
C LYS A 138 -7.74 -15.84 5.29
N VAL A 139 -8.41 -16.28 6.36
CA VAL A 139 -9.88 -16.36 6.41
C VAL A 139 -10.51 -14.99 6.19
N PHE A 140 -10.02 -13.93 6.84
CA PHE A 140 -10.62 -12.60 6.70
C PHE A 140 -10.41 -12.02 5.30
N VAL A 141 -9.21 -12.19 4.73
CA VAL A 141 -8.91 -11.70 3.39
C VAL A 141 -9.78 -12.41 2.34
N GLU A 142 -9.85 -13.74 2.42
CA GLU A 142 -10.58 -14.58 1.46
C GLU A 142 -12.10 -14.45 1.57
N GLN A 143 -12.63 -14.33 2.79
CA GLN A 143 -14.06 -14.38 3.04
C GLN A 143 -14.70 -13.01 3.28
N VAL A 144 -13.92 -11.95 3.50
CA VAL A 144 -14.46 -10.60 3.71
C VAL A 144 -13.88 -9.63 2.70
N TYR A 145 -12.56 -9.44 2.69
CA TYR A 145 -11.96 -8.34 1.93
C TYR A 145 -12.08 -8.52 0.40
N VAL A 146 -11.76 -9.71 -0.12
CA VAL A 146 -11.88 -10.03 -1.55
C VAL A 146 -13.35 -9.96 -2.02
N PRO A 147 -14.32 -10.65 -1.38
CA PRO A 147 -15.72 -10.59 -1.78
C PRO A 147 -16.31 -9.18 -1.71
N ASP A 148 -16.03 -8.41 -0.66
CA ASP A 148 -16.51 -7.03 -0.53
C ASP A 148 -15.97 -6.14 -1.65
N THR A 149 -14.70 -6.31 -2.01
CA THR A 149 -14.09 -5.53 -3.10
C THR A 149 -14.80 -5.80 -4.42
N LEU A 150 -15.05 -7.07 -4.76
CA LEU A 150 -15.78 -7.45 -5.98
C LEU A 150 -17.23 -6.97 -5.97
N ALA A 151 -17.92 -7.14 -4.85
CA ALA A 151 -19.30 -6.71 -4.68
C ALA A 151 -19.42 -5.19 -4.86
N ILE A 152 -18.57 -4.41 -4.20
CA ILE A 152 -18.55 -2.95 -4.33
C ILE A 152 -18.19 -2.55 -5.76
N ALA A 153 -17.13 -3.13 -6.33
CA ALA A 153 -16.69 -2.83 -7.68
C ALA A 153 -17.78 -3.04 -8.74
N SER A 154 -18.67 -4.02 -8.54
CA SER A 154 -19.78 -4.29 -9.47
C SER A 154 -20.75 -3.12 -9.66
N PHE A 155 -20.85 -2.21 -8.68
CA PHE A 155 -21.68 -0.98 -8.74
C PHE A 155 -20.93 0.25 -9.24
N TYR A 156 -19.60 0.14 -9.40
CA TYR A 156 -18.70 1.26 -9.72
C TYR A 156 -17.81 0.95 -10.93
N LYS A 157 -18.26 0.10 -11.86
CA LYS A 157 -17.47 -0.31 -13.03
C LYS A 157 -16.99 0.87 -13.89
N ASP A 158 -17.73 1.98 -13.88
CA ASP A 158 -17.34 3.22 -14.58
C ASP A 158 -16.06 3.85 -13.99
N TRP A 159 -15.71 3.55 -12.74
CA TRP A 159 -14.42 3.94 -12.15
C TRP A 159 -13.24 3.15 -12.69
N GLY A 160 -13.50 2.16 -13.54
CA GLY A 160 -12.52 1.43 -14.34
C GLY A 160 -11.95 2.23 -15.51
N SER A 161 -12.43 3.45 -15.79
CA SER A 161 -12.01 4.25 -16.96
C SER A 161 -11.49 5.65 -16.59
N ARG A 162 -11.02 5.83 -15.35
CA ARG A 162 -10.46 7.09 -14.85
C ARG A 162 -9.47 6.89 -13.70
N GLY A 163 -8.57 7.84 -13.49
CA GLY A 163 -7.65 7.87 -12.35
C GLY A 163 -6.37 7.07 -12.50
N GLU A 164 -5.87 6.95 -13.72
CA GLU A 164 -4.48 6.53 -14.02
C GLU A 164 -4.01 7.29 -15.27
N GLY A 165 -3.14 8.29 -15.08
CA GLY A 165 -2.74 9.21 -16.15
C GLY A 165 -1.28 9.14 -16.59
N LEU A 166 -0.48 8.20 -16.07
CA LEU A 166 0.95 8.09 -16.38
C LEU A 166 1.24 6.97 -17.38
N GLY A 167 0.65 5.80 -17.18
CA GLY A 167 0.95 4.57 -17.91
C GLY A 167 2.28 3.89 -17.51
N ASN A 168 3.03 4.46 -16.56
CA ASN A 168 4.33 3.94 -16.15
C ASN A 168 4.30 3.42 -14.72
N PHE A 169 4.88 2.24 -14.48
CA PHE A 169 4.85 1.56 -13.19
C PHE A 169 6.24 1.10 -12.78
N LEU A 170 6.55 1.20 -11.49
CA LEU A 170 7.87 0.85 -10.96
C LEU A 170 7.76 -0.07 -9.74
N THR A 171 8.56 -1.13 -9.74
CA THR A 171 8.78 -2.01 -8.59
C THR A 171 10.28 -2.18 -8.35
N TYR A 172 10.66 -2.27 -7.07
CA TYR A 172 12.03 -2.46 -6.63
C TYR A 172 12.37 -3.94 -6.38
N GLY A 173 11.32 -4.75 -6.24
CA GLY A 173 11.41 -6.17 -5.91
C GLY A 173 11.54 -6.44 -4.40
N ASP A 174 10.99 -7.57 -3.95
CA ASP A 174 10.96 -7.96 -2.54
C ASP A 174 10.57 -9.44 -2.34
N PHE A 175 10.60 -9.88 -1.08
CA PHE A 175 10.34 -11.23 -0.59
C PHE A 175 11.26 -12.27 -1.25
N PRO A 176 12.57 -12.21 -0.95
CA PRO A 176 13.54 -13.13 -1.52
C PRO A 176 13.40 -14.55 -0.94
N SER A 177 13.51 -15.55 -1.80
CA SER A 177 13.67 -16.97 -1.42
C SER A 177 15.12 -17.36 -1.14
N ASN A 178 16.10 -16.70 -1.79
CA ASN A 178 17.53 -17.02 -1.70
C ASN A 178 18.38 -15.89 -1.09
N GLY A 179 17.75 -14.92 -0.41
CA GLY A 179 18.39 -13.71 0.10
C GLY A 179 18.36 -12.52 -0.86
N MET A 180 18.66 -11.33 -0.35
CA MET A 180 18.51 -10.07 -1.11
C MET A 180 19.51 -9.90 -2.26
N ASP A 181 20.62 -10.65 -2.26
CA ASP A 181 21.66 -10.58 -3.31
C ASP A 181 21.29 -11.36 -4.59
N ASP A 182 20.16 -12.11 -4.57
CA ASP A 182 19.65 -12.88 -5.71
C ASP A 182 18.26 -12.37 -6.14
N PRO A 183 18.19 -11.39 -7.07
CA PRO A 183 16.92 -10.86 -7.58
C PRO A 183 16.04 -11.90 -8.26
N THR A 184 16.62 -13.02 -8.74
CA THR A 184 15.84 -14.09 -9.37
C THR A 184 14.96 -14.86 -8.38
N GLY A 185 15.29 -14.76 -7.08
CA GLY A 185 14.55 -15.34 -5.99
C GLY A 185 13.42 -14.45 -5.44
N PHE A 186 13.22 -13.24 -5.95
CA PHE A 186 12.20 -12.32 -5.46
C PHE A 186 10.79 -12.76 -5.89
N MET A 187 9.86 -12.81 -4.93
CA MET A 187 8.45 -13.07 -5.25
C MET A 187 7.85 -11.91 -6.05
N ILE A 188 8.16 -10.66 -5.66
CA ILE A 188 7.82 -9.48 -6.45
C ILE A 188 9.05 -9.15 -7.29
N PRO A 189 8.97 -9.20 -8.63
CA PRO A 189 10.10 -8.82 -9.48
C PRO A 189 10.42 -7.33 -9.36
N ALA A 190 11.71 -6.99 -9.48
CA ALA A 190 12.14 -5.62 -9.75
C ALA A 190 11.92 -5.30 -11.23
N GLY A 191 11.46 -4.10 -11.55
CA GLY A 191 11.31 -3.69 -12.94
C GLY A 191 10.50 -2.42 -13.14
N ALA A 192 10.56 -1.89 -14.35
CA ALA A 192 9.75 -0.78 -14.81
C ALA A 192 8.89 -1.20 -16.00
N ILE A 193 7.62 -0.79 -16.01
CA ILE A 193 6.70 -0.89 -17.15
C ILE A 193 6.49 0.53 -17.66
N LEU A 194 6.58 0.74 -18.97
CA LEU A 194 6.34 2.02 -19.61
C LEU A 194 5.14 1.94 -20.55
N ASP A 195 4.43 3.05 -20.73
CA ASP A 195 3.37 3.21 -21.73
C ASP A 195 2.27 2.13 -21.68
N ARG A 196 2.02 1.55 -20.49
CA ARG A 196 1.13 0.41 -20.23
C ARG A 196 1.51 -0.88 -21.00
N ASP A 197 2.72 -0.97 -21.54
CA ASP A 197 3.20 -2.15 -22.27
C ASP A 197 3.60 -3.28 -21.31
N LEU A 198 2.67 -4.20 -21.07
CA LEU A 198 2.90 -5.39 -20.24
C LEU A 198 3.78 -6.45 -20.92
N SER A 199 4.17 -6.28 -22.18
CA SER A 199 5.06 -7.21 -22.89
C SER A 199 6.54 -6.93 -22.67
N THR A 200 6.87 -5.73 -22.19
CA THR A 200 8.24 -5.27 -21.95
C THR A 200 8.40 -4.88 -20.48
N ILE A 201 9.33 -5.56 -19.78
CA ILE A 201 9.77 -5.17 -18.44
C ILE A 201 11.19 -4.64 -18.58
N HIS A 202 11.42 -3.41 -18.12
CA HIS A 202 12.74 -2.77 -18.11
C HIS A 202 13.44 -3.01 -16.78
N ASP A 203 14.74 -3.30 -16.84
CA ASP A 203 15.56 -3.47 -15.65
C ASP A 203 15.73 -2.15 -14.87
N VAL A 204 15.82 -2.25 -13.55
CA VAL A 204 16.02 -1.14 -12.62
C VAL A 204 17.30 -1.36 -11.84
N ASP A 205 18.22 -0.40 -11.90
CA ASP A 205 19.46 -0.39 -11.13
C ASP A 205 19.44 0.73 -10.08
N MET A 206 19.36 0.33 -8.81
CA MET A 206 19.33 1.22 -7.66
C MET A 206 20.63 2.02 -7.44
N ASN A 207 21.72 1.67 -8.12
CA ASN A 207 23.02 2.32 -7.98
C ASN A 207 23.41 3.16 -9.20
N ALA A 208 22.67 3.06 -10.30
CA ALA A 208 22.91 3.84 -11.50
C ALA A 208 22.48 5.30 -11.30
N ALA A 209 23.45 6.22 -11.41
CA ALA A 209 23.27 7.63 -11.08
C ALA A 209 22.27 8.37 -12.00
N ASP A 210 21.97 7.80 -13.17
CA ASP A 210 21.05 8.33 -14.19
C ASP A 210 19.68 7.64 -14.20
N GLU A 211 19.42 6.71 -13.28
CA GLU A 211 18.12 6.06 -13.15
C GLU A 211 17.20 6.80 -12.17
N ILE A 212 17.34 6.54 -10.87
CA ILE A 212 16.48 7.13 -9.83
C ILE A 212 17.05 8.48 -9.43
N GLN A 213 16.34 9.55 -9.76
CA GLN A 213 16.74 10.92 -9.43
C GLN A 213 15.58 11.68 -8.80
N GLU A 214 15.87 12.48 -7.77
CA GLU A 214 14.91 13.40 -7.15
C GLU A 214 15.14 14.82 -7.64
N TYR A 215 14.08 15.45 -8.16
CA TYR A 215 14.06 16.85 -8.57
C TYR A 215 13.35 17.70 -7.51
N ILE A 216 13.64 19.01 -7.49
CA ILE A 216 13.05 19.97 -6.55
C ILE A 216 12.53 21.25 -7.22
N SER A 217 12.38 21.28 -8.55
CA SER A 217 11.92 22.47 -9.30
C SER A 217 10.64 23.09 -8.70
N HIS A 218 9.68 22.24 -8.28
CA HIS A 218 8.43 22.68 -7.66
C HIS A 218 8.31 22.30 -6.16
N SER A 219 9.45 22.12 -5.48
CA SER A 219 9.51 21.70 -4.07
C SER A 219 10.22 22.73 -3.19
N TRP A 220 9.85 22.79 -1.91
CA TRP A 220 10.41 23.75 -0.93
C TRP A 220 11.80 23.33 -0.40
N TYR A 221 12.76 23.17 -1.30
CA TYR A 221 14.14 22.83 -0.99
C TYR A 221 15.13 23.66 -1.83
N ASP A 222 16.40 23.64 -1.44
CA ASP A 222 17.52 24.12 -2.25
C ASP A 222 18.55 23.00 -2.48
N TYR A 223 19.02 22.89 -3.72
CA TYR A 223 20.18 22.10 -4.12
C TYR A 223 21.34 23.02 -4.46
N GLN A 224 22.58 22.60 -4.17
CA GLN A 224 23.78 23.39 -4.51
C GLN A 224 23.91 23.65 -6.01
N ASP A 225 23.58 22.66 -6.84
CA ASP A 225 23.67 22.73 -8.29
C ASP A 225 22.45 23.40 -8.96
N GLY A 226 21.50 23.89 -8.16
CA GLY A 226 20.29 24.57 -8.62
C GLY A 226 19.04 23.67 -8.63
N LYS A 227 17.86 24.30 -8.64
CA LYS A 227 16.57 23.61 -8.45
C LYS A 227 16.19 22.62 -9.56
N ASP A 228 16.75 22.81 -10.75
CA ASP A 228 16.46 21.96 -11.92
C ASP A 228 17.36 20.73 -12.02
N ALA A 229 18.35 20.59 -11.13
CA ALA A 229 19.20 19.42 -11.07
C ALA A 229 18.44 18.21 -10.50
N GLY A 230 18.51 17.07 -11.18
CA GLY A 230 18.11 15.78 -10.64
C GLY A 230 19.28 15.15 -9.90
N LEU A 231 19.09 14.79 -8.63
CA LEU A 231 20.13 14.15 -7.82
C LEU A 231 19.78 12.69 -7.55
N HIS A 232 20.71 11.79 -7.81
CA HIS A 232 20.62 10.41 -7.31
C HIS A 232 20.74 10.40 -5.78
N PRO A 233 19.98 9.58 -5.03
CA PRO A 233 19.92 9.63 -3.56
C PRO A 233 21.27 9.50 -2.83
N TYR A 234 22.28 8.78 -3.36
CA TYR A 234 23.63 8.80 -2.76
C TYR A 234 24.21 10.21 -2.63
N GLN A 235 23.88 11.10 -3.57
CA GLN A 235 24.29 12.51 -3.61
C GLN A 235 23.14 13.46 -3.25
N GLY A 236 21.98 12.93 -2.85
CA GLY A 236 20.80 13.72 -2.57
C GLY A 236 21.01 14.70 -1.41
N GLU A 237 20.40 15.86 -1.53
CA GLU A 237 20.42 16.93 -0.54
C GLU A 237 19.03 17.14 0.06
N THR A 238 18.96 17.63 1.30
CA THR A 238 17.69 17.96 1.97
C THR A 238 17.84 19.26 2.75
N ASN A 239 17.95 20.38 2.04
CA ASN A 239 18.02 21.72 2.64
C ASN A 239 16.64 22.38 2.53
N LEU A 240 15.94 22.53 3.66
CA LEU A 240 14.58 23.09 3.67
C LEU A 240 14.59 24.56 3.26
N ASN A 241 13.77 24.93 2.27
CA ASN A 241 13.60 26.32 1.83
C ASN A 241 12.14 26.61 1.47
N TYR A 242 11.36 27.08 2.46
CA TYR A 242 9.97 27.43 2.23
C TYR A 242 9.84 28.77 1.50
N THR A 243 9.36 28.72 0.26
CA THR A 243 9.10 29.89 -0.60
C THR A 243 7.61 30.09 -0.87
N GLY A 244 6.74 29.30 -0.23
CA GLY A 244 5.29 29.38 -0.41
C GLY A 244 4.63 30.61 0.24
N PRO A 245 3.31 30.76 0.06
CA PRO A 245 2.56 31.89 0.59
C PRO A 245 2.52 31.92 2.12
N LYS A 246 2.57 33.11 2.71
CA LYS A 246 2.47 33.27 4.17
C LYS A 246 1.06 32.89 4.67
N PRO A 247 0.92 32.02 5.68
CA PRO A 247 -0.38 31.70 6.26
C PRO A 247 -1.07 32.89 6.95
N PRO A 248 -2.43 32.97 6.94
CA PRO A 248 -3.34 32.11 6.19
C PRO A 248 -3.35 32.47 4.69
N TYR A 249 -3.47 31.46 3.84
CA TYR A 249 -3.59 31.63 2.40
C TYR A 249 -4.76 30.77 1.87
N GLU A 250 -5.30 31.13 0.72
CA GLU A 250 -6.41 30.42 0.07
C GLU A 250 -5.93 29.47 -1.04
N HIS A 251 -4.86 29.85 -1.74
CA HIS A 251 -4.30 29.11 -2.87
C HIS A 251 -2.77 29.05 -2.78
N LEU A 252 -2.20 27.97 -3.32
CA LEU A 252 -0.77 27.87 -3.64
C LEU A 252 -0.52 28.50 -5.01
N ASP A 253 0.71 28.99 -5.24
CA ASP A 253 1.18 29.34 -6.58
C ASP A 253 1.84 28.10 -7.20
N VAL A 254 1.17 27.50 -8.17
CA VAL A 254 1.57 26.20 -8.75
C VAL A 254 2.61 26.31 -9.86
N GLU A 255 2.89 27.54 -10.33
CA GLU A 255 3.99 27.82 -11.25
C GLU A 255 5.34 27.94 -10.52
N GLU A 256 5.30 28.02 -9.18
CA GLU A 256 6.46 28.11 -8.29
C GLU A 256 6.58 26.83 -7.45
N SER A 257 7.46 26.83 -6.43
CA SER A 257 7.51 25.71 -5.49
C SER A 257 6.23 25.60 -4.63
N TYR A 258 5.57 24.44 -4.62
CA TYR A 258 4.26 24.24 -3.99
C TYR A 258 4.13 23.00 -3.08
N SER A 259 5.21 22.24 -2.86
CA SER A 259 5.16 21.02 -2.04
C SER A 259 6.41 20.79 -1.17
N TRP A 260 6.24 20.09 -0.04
CA TRP A 260 7.35 19.51 0.73
C TRP A 260 7.78 18.14 0.20
N MET A 261 7.05 17.54 -0.74
CA MET A 261 7.52 16.35 -1.44
C MET A 261 8.55 16.75 -2.50
N LYS A 262 9.64 16.00 -2.60
CA LYS A 262 10.51 16.01 -3.79
C LYS A 262 9.81 15.30 -4.96
N SER A 263 10.37 15.40 -6.15
CA SER A 263 9.82 14.81 -7.40
C SER A 263 10.75 13.73 -7.94
N PRO A 264 10.65 12.47 -7.47
CA PRO A 264 11.46 11.39 -8.00
C PRO A 264 11.01 11.01 -9.42
N ARG A 265 11.97 10.67 -10.27
CA ARG A 265 11.79 10.20 -11.65
C ARG A 265 12.72 9.01 -11.88
N TRP A 266 12.29 8.07 -12.71
CA TRP A 266 13.14 6.98 -13.19
C TRP A 266 13.49 7.22 -14.65
N LYS A 267 14.76 7.45 -14.96
CA LYS A 267 15.25 7.85 -16.30
C LYS A 267 14.45 9.03 -16.89
N GLY A 268 14.06 9.98 -16.04
CA GLY A 268 13.24 11.15 -16.41
C GLY A 268 11.73 10.89 -16.52
N HIS A 269 11.26 9.65 -16.40
CA HIS A 269 9.84 9.30 -16.40
C HIS A 269 9.22 9.46 -15.01
N ALA A 270 8.01 10.04 -14.96
CA ALA A 270 7.15 9.94 -13.80
C ALA A 270 6.58 8.52 -13.71
N MET A 271 6.66 7.92 -12.52
CA MET A 271 6.29 6.52 -12.28
C MET A 271 5.22 6.42 -11.20
N GLU A 272 4.25 5.54 -11.40
CA GLU A 272 3.37 5.08 -10.34
C GLU A 272 3.99 3.87 -9.63
N VAL A 273 3.94 3.87 -8.30
CA VAL A 273 4.35 2.75 -7.45
C VAL A 273 3.18 2.28 -6.58
N GLY A 274 3.26 1.04 -6.11
CA GLY A 274 2.28 0.48 -5.17
C GLY A 274 1.57 -0.77 -5.68
N PRO A 275 0.40 -1.08 -5.13
CA PRO A 275 -0.27 -2.34 -5.42
C PRO A 275 -0.57 -2.57 -6.91
N LEU A 276 -0.97 -1.52 -7.63
CA LEU A 276 -1.22 -1.63 -9.07
C LEU A 276 0.05 -1.99 -9.83
N ALA A 277 1.17 -1.29 -9.55
CA ALA A 277 2.47 -1.58 -10.16
C ALA A 277 2.90 -3.05 -9.92
N ARG A 278 2.77 -3.55 -8.68
CA ARG A 278 3.12 -4.94 -8.35
C ARG A 278 2.24 -5.97 -9.00
N VAL A 279 0.92 -5.76 -9.02
CA VAL A 279 -0.01 -6.68 -9.67
C VAL A 279 0.24 -6.72 -11.18
N LEU A 280 0.48 -5.58 -11.83
CA LEU A 280 0.85 -5.51 -13.24
C LEU A 280 2.19 -6.21 -13.51
N MET A 281 3.20 -5.98 -12.67
CA MET A 281 4.51 -6.64 -12.78
C MET A 281 4.40 -8.17 -12.66
N LEU A 282 3.68 -8.66 -11.65
CA LEU A 282 3.41 -10.08 -11.46
C LEU A 282 2.62 -10.67 -12.64
N TYR A 283 1.62 -9.94 -13.16
CA TYR A 283 0.82 -10.36 -14.30
C TYR A 283 1.67 -10.48 -15.58
N ALA A 284 2.47 -9.45 -15.88
CA ALA A 284 3.39 -9.39 -17.02
C ALA A 284 4.45 -10.50 -16.95
N ASN A 285 5.00 -10.76 -15.75
CA ASN A 285 5.99 -11.81 -15.51
C ASN A 285 5.40 -13.23 -15.45
N GLY A 286 4.09 -13.40 -15.70
CA GLY A 286 3.49 -14.73 -15.80
C GLY A 286 3.18 -15.40 -14.46
N HIS A 287 3.12 -14.67 -13.35
CA HIS A 287 2.79 -15.26 -12.04
C HIS A 287 1.37 -15.83 -12.04
N GLU A 288 1.26 -17.17 -12.00
CA GLU A 288 0.01 -17.91 -12.24
C GLU A 288 -1.13 -17.47 -11.31
N GLN A 289 -0.86 -17.37 -10.01
CA GLN A 289 -1.89 -16.95 -9.04
C GLN A 289 -2.39 -15.52 -9.31
N THR A 290 -1.49 -14.60 -9.68
CA THR A 290 -1.89 -13.24 -10.02
C THR A 290 -2.75 -13.22 -11.27
N LYS A 291 -2.38 -13.97 -12.31
CA LYS A 291 -3.16 -14.07 -13.55
C LYS A 291 -4.53 -14.66 -13.30
N GLU A 292 -4.64 -15.70 -12.48
CA GLU A 292 -5.92 -16.28 -12.09
C GLU A 292 -6.81 -15.26 -11.38
N LEU A 293 -6.28 -14.58 -10.35
CA LEU A 293 -7.02 -13.59 -9.57
C LEU A 293 -7.47 -12.38 -10.41
N VAL A 294 -6.57 -11.85 -11.26
CA VAL A 294 -6.87 -10.75 -12.17
C VAL A 294 -7.94 -11.17 -13.18
N ASN A 295 -7.76 -12.31 -13.86
CA ASN A 295 -8.71 -12.78 -14.87
C ASN A 295 -10.07 -13.12 -14.26
N MET A 296 -10.11 -13.72 -13.07
CA MET A 296 -11.34 -13.96 -12.32
C MET A 296 -12.04 -12.63 -12.00
N THR A 297 -11.30 -11.62 -11.55
CA THR A 297 -11.84 -10.30 -11.22
C THR A 297 -12.44 -9.62 -12.45
N LEU A 298 -11.67 -9.56 -13.55
CA LEU A 298 -12.12 -8.98 -14.82
C LEU A 298 -13.35 -9.70 -15.38
N SER A 299 -13.36 -11.03 -15.36
CA SER A 299 -14.49 -11.84 -15.82
C SER A 299 -15.73 -11.69 -14.93
N THR A 300 -15.56 -11.64 -13.62
CA THR A 300 -16.67 -11.46 -12.66
C THR A 300 -17.32 -10.10 -12.82
N LEU A 301 -16.49 -9.08 -13.07
CA LEU A 301 -16.95 -7.71 -13.27
C LEU A 301 -17.35 -7.41 -14.72
N ASP A 302 -17.11 -8.32 -15.67
CA ASP A 302 -17.35 -8.09 -17.10
C ASP A 302 -16.73 -6.76 -17.58
N ILE A 303 -15.45 -6.58 -17.29
CA ILE A 303 -14.65 -5.41 -17.65
C ILE A 303 -13.36 -5.84 -18.37
N PRO A 304 -12.83 -5.02 -19.29
CA PRO A 304 -11.66 -5.38 -20.07
C PRO A 304 -10.37 -5.15 -19.26
N VAL A 305 -9.23 -5.68 -19.74
CA VAL A 305 -7.93 -5.60 -19.03
C VAL A 305 -7.48 -4.15 -18.83
N GLU A 306 -7.86 -3.25 -19.72
CA GLU A 306 -7.57 -1.82 -19.63
C GLU A 306 -8.16 -1.19 -18.37
N ALA A 307 -9.19 -1.80 -17.77
CA ALA A 307 -9.78 -1.32 -16.53
C ALA A 307 -8.83 -1.45 -15.31
N LEU A 308 -7.73 -2.20 -15.43
CA LEU A 308 -6.67 -2.23 -14.41
C LEU A 308 -6.00 -0.86 -14.25
N PHE A 309 -5.87 -0.10 -15.33
CA PHE A 309 -5.26 1.24 -15.34
C PHE A 309 -6.27 2.30 -14.88
N SER A 310 -6.68 2.23 -13.61
CA SER A 310 -7.71 3.12 -13.08
C SER A 310 -7.73 3.18 -11.55
N THR A 311 -8.56 4.09 -11.01
CA THR A 311 -8.89 4.15 -9.58
C THR A 311 -9.46 2.82 -9.06
N LEU A 312 -10.35 2.20 -9.84
CA LEU A 312 -10.95 0.92 -9.48
C LEU A 312 -9.91 -0.21 -9.54
N GLY A 313 -9.10 -0.23 -10.60
CA GLY A 313 -8.02 -1.21 -10.79
C GLY A 313 -6.98 -1.14 -9.68
N ARG A 314 -6.57 0.06 -9.26
CA ARG A 314 -5.67 0.25 -8.10
C ARG A 314 -6.27 -0.25 -6.79
N THR A 315 -7.57 0.00 -6.59
CA THR A 315 -8.29 -0.50 -5.41
C THR A 315 -8.37 -2.03 -5.41
N ALA A 316 -8.71 -2.63 -6.55
CA ALA A 316 -8.74 -4.08 -6.72
C ALA A 316 -7.35 -4.69 -6.51
N ALA A 317 -6.31 -4.12 -7.11
CA ALA A 317 -4.93 -4.60 -7.01
C ALA A 317 -4.47 -4.73 -5.55
N ARG A 318 -4.78 -3.74 -4.69
CA ARG A 318 -4.50 -3.80 -3.24
C ARG A 318 -5.14 -5.02 -2.57
N THR A 319 -6.37 -5.34 -2.93
CA THR A 319 -7.07 -6.51 -2.38
C THR A 319 -6.48 -7.82 -2.91
N LEU A 320 -6.19 -7.88 -4.22
CA LEU A 320 -5.66 -9.09 -4.86
C LEU A 320 -4.25 -9.44 -4.34
N GLU A 321 -3.35 -8.45 -4.22
CA GLU A 321 -2.03 -8.70 -3.65
C GLU A 321 -2.12 -9.11 -2.18
N THR A 322 -3.10 -8.60 -1.43
CA THR A 322 -3.31 -9.01 -0.03
C THR A 322 -3.64 -10.51 0.04
N LYS A 323 -4.42 -11.04 -0.91
CA LYS A 323 -4.69 -12.49 -0.99
C LYS A 323 -3.42 -13.28 -1.29
N ILE A 324 -2.63 -12.82 -2.25
CA ILE A 324 -1.36 -13.44 -2.65
C ILE A 324 -0.41 -13.51 -1.45
N PHE A 325 -0.21 -12.40 -0.74
CA PHE A 325 0.67 -12.36 0.43
C PHE A 325 0.13 -13.18 1.60
N ALA A 326 -1.18 -13.15 1.86
CA ALA A 326 -1.79 -13.98 2.91
C ALA A 326 -1.60 -15.48 2.66
N ASP A 327 -1.59 -15.92 1.40
CA ASP A 327 -1.27 -17.31 1.05
C ASP A 327 0.22 -17.61 1.22
N ALA A 328 1.10 -16.71 0.76
CA ALA A 328 2.55 -16.86 0.86
C ALA A 328 3.04 -16.93 2.32
N MET A 329 2.37 -16.23 3.24
CA MET A 329 2.67 -16.26 4.68
C MET A 329 2.73 -17.68 5.27
N GLN A 330 1.90 -18.60 4.78
CA GLN A 330 1.96 -20.00 5.24
C GLN A 330 3.26 -20.67 4.80
N GLY A 331 3.68 -20.47 3.55
CA GLY A 331 4.93 -21.04 3.02
C GLY A 331 6.14 -20.57 3.81
N TRP A 332 6.27 -19.26 4.04
CA TRP A 332 7.38 -18.70 4.83
C TRP A 332 7.39 -19.22 6.27
N PHE A 333 6.21 -19.40 6.87
CA PHE A 333 6.12 -19.97 8.20
C PHE A 333 6.50 -21.45 8.22
N ASP A 334 6.08 -22.23 7.22
CA ASP A 334 6.45 -23.64 7.08
C ASP A 334 7.97 -23.80 6.90
N ASP A 335 8.60 -22.96 6.07
CA ASP A 335 10.06 -22.94 5.87
C ASP A 335 10.81 -22.62 7.17
N LEU A 336 10.32 -21.63 7.95
CA LEU A 336 10.86 -21.35 9.28
C LEU A 336 10.78 -22.58 10.18
N ILE A 337 9.64 -23.28 10.20
CA ILE A 337 9.47 -24.50 11.02
C ILE A 337 10.40 -25.62 10.54
N VAL A 338 10.61 -25.77 9.24
CA VAL A 338 11.55 -26.76 8.67
C VAL A 338 12.97 -26.48 9.14
N ASN A 339 13.44 -25.23 9.04
CA ASN A 339 14.78 -24.84 9.48
C ASN A 339 14.99 -25.09 10.98
N VAL A 340 14.03 -24.68 11.80
CA VAL A 340 14.07 -24.88 13.26
C VAL A 340 14.10 -26.38 13.62
N LYS A 341 13.32 -27.22 12.92
CA LYS A 341 13.33 -28.68 13.12
C LYS A 341 14.64 -29.33 12.68
N ALA A 342 15.29 -28.78 11.66
CA ALA A 342 16.61 -29.21 11.22
C ALA A 342 17.75 -28.78 12.17
N GLY A 343 17.43 -27.97 13.19
CA GLY A 343 18.37 -27.48 14.19
C GLY A 343 18.95 -26.10 13.89
N ASP A 344 18.55 -25.46 12.78
CA ASP A 344 18.95 -24.09 12.49
C ASP A 344 18.04 -23.11 13.24
N THR A 345 18.62 -22.46 14.25
CA THR A 345 17.97 -21.48 15.12
C THR A 345 18.70 -20.14 15.12
N ARG A 346 19.65 -19.95 14.20
CA ARG A 346 20.44 -18.72 14.10
C ARG A 346 19.55 -17.58 13.60
N THR A 347 19.54 -16.48 14.33
CA THR A 347 18.71 -15.30 14.03
C THR A 347 19.52 -14.01 13.86
N PHE A 348 20.82 -14.05 14.13
CA PHE A 348 21.70 -12.88 14.11
C PHE A 348 23.09 -13.24 13.56
N ASN A 349 23.62 -12.36 12.72
CA ASN A 349 24.98 -12.39 12.22
C ASN A 349 25.80 -11.24 12.85
N ASP A 350 26.71 -11.60 13.74
CA ASP A 350 27.51 -10.69 14.55
C ASP A 350 28.87 -10.31 13.93
N ILE A 351 29.24 -10.90 12.78
CA ILE A 351 30.58 -10.75 12.16
C ILE A 351 30.97 -9.27 11.99
N LEU A 352 30.03 -8.44 11.55
CA LEU A 352 30.23 -7.00 11.32
C LEU A 352 29.41 -6.14 12.29
N TRP A 353 29.12 -6.61 13.50
CA TRP A 353 28.33 -5.83 14.45
C TRP A 353 29.09 -4.62 15.02
N GLN A 354 30.37 -4.79 15.32
CA GLN A 354 31.19 -3.73 15.93
C GLN A 354 31.65 -2.72 14.86
N PRO A 355 31.43 -1.41 15.01
CA PRO A 355 31.87 -0.42 14.03
C PRO A 355 33.37 -0.44 13.70
N SER A 356 34.20 -0.89 14.65
CA SER A 356 35.64 -1.09 14.43
C SER A 356 35.98 -2.15 13.37
N SER A 357 35.03 -3.01 13.00
CA SER A 357 35.18 -4.02 11.94
C SER A 357 34.80 -3.51 10.55
N TRP A 358 34.17 -2.33 10.45
CA TRP A 358 33.67 -1.80 9.19
C TRP A 358 34.80 -1.21 8.35
N PRO A 359 34.67 -1.19 7.01
CA PRO A 359 35.51 -0.35 6.18
C PRO A 359 35.35 1.13 6.58
N LYS A 360 36.41 1.94 6.38
CA LYS A 360 36.38 3.37 6.70
C LYS A 360 35.33 4.14 5.89
N GLN A 361 35.08 3.71 4.65
CA GLN A 361 34.07 4.26 3.77
C GLN A 361 33.26 3.12 3.17
N ALA A 362 31.94 3.26 3.17
CA ALA A 362 31.01 2.35 2.53
C ALA A 362 29.77 3.12 2.10
N GLN A 363 29.08 2.60 1.08
CA GLN A 363 27.75 3.04 0.74
C GLN A 363 26.89 1.82 0.41
N GLY A 364 25.59 1.95 0.57
CA GLY A 364 24.66 0.90 0.22
C GLY A 364 23.24 1.41 0.09
N VAL A 365 22.41 0.57 -0.53
CA VAL A 365 20.97 0.78 -0.67
C VAL A 365 20.25 -0.39 -0.02
N GLY A 366 19.30 -0.09 0.87
CA GLY A 366 18.30 -1.05 1.33
C GLY A 366 16.96 -0.69 0.71
N PHE A 367 16.34 -1.63 0.02
CA PHE A 367 15.05 -1.43 -0.64
C PHE A 367 14.05 -2.51 -0.23
N MET A 368 12.77 -2.20 -0.37
CA MET A 368 11.65 -3.10 -0.15
C MET A 368 10.43 -2.66 -0.96
N GLU A 369 9.45 -3.55 -1.08
CA GLU A 369 8.10 -3.23 -1.51
C GLU A 369 7.24 -2.95 -0.29
N ALA A 370 7.24 -1.70 0.17
CA ALA A 370 6.31 -1.26 1.19
C ALA A 370 4.86 -1.38 0.69
N PRO A 371 3.84 -1.38 1.59
CA PRO A 371 2.44 -1.51 1.15
C PRO A 371 2.03 -0.50 0.07
N ARG A 372 2.65 0.69 0.05
CA ARG A 372 2.38 1.77 -0.91
C ARG A 372 3.28 1.77 -2.15
N GLY A 373 4.28 0.90 -2.24
CA GLY A 373 5.17 0.76 -3.39
C GLY A 373 6.65 0.59 -3.03
N GLY A 374 7.53 0.76 -4.01
CA GLY A 374 8.98 0.73 -3.83
C GLY A 374 9.48 1.79 -2.87
N LEU A 375 10.09 1.35 -1.77
CA LEU A 375 10.78 2.17 -0.76
C LEU A 375 12.26 1.85 -0.83
N ALA A 376 13.11 2.87 -0.82
CA ALA A 376 14.55 2.64 -0.72
C ALA A 376 15.25 3.71 0.12
N HIS A 377 16.21 3.26 0.89
CA HIS A 377 17.09 4.06 1.72
C HIS A 377 18.52 3.91 1.20
N TRP A 378 19.11 5.01 0.74
CA TRP A 378 20.52 5.09 0.36
C TRP A 378 21.30 5.69 1.51
N ILE A 379 22.36 4.99 1.92
CA ILE A 379 23.23 5.38 3.02
C ILE A 379 24.68 5.48 2.54
N VAL A 380 25.36 6.55 2.97
CA VAL A 380 26.81 6.70 2.88
C VAL A 380 27.37 6.73 4.29
N ILE A 381 28.32 5.85 4.58
CA ILE A 381 29.01 5.72 5.86
C ILE A 381 30.46 6.14 5.67
N GLU A 382 30.94 7.02 6.56
CA GLU A 382 32.33 7.45 6.60
C GLU A 382 32.79 7.48 8.07
N ASP A 383 33.94 6.90 8.38
CA ASP A 383 34.53 6.87 9.71
C ASP A 383 33.52 6.48 10.82
N GLN A 384 32.77 5.40 10.57
CA GLN A 384 31.77 4.82 11.48
C GLN A 384 30.53 5.69 11.75
N ILE A 385 30.36 6.80 11.03
CA ILE A 385 29.18 7.66 11.12
C ILE A 385 28.40 7.69 9.81
N ILE A 386 27.11 8.02 9.89
CA ILE A 386 26.28 8.27 8.72
C ILE A 386 26.69 9.62 8.14
N LYS A 387 27.27 9.59 6.93
CA LYS A 387 27.68 10.78 6.18
C LYS A 387 26.53 11.37 5.38
N ASN A 388 25.75 10.51 4.72
CA ASN A 388 24.51 10.89 4.02
C ASN A 388 23.46 9.78 4.21
N TYR A 389 22.19 10.17 4.27
CA TYR A 389 21.07 9.25 4.34
C TYR A 389 19.88 9.86 3.60
N GLN A 390 19.45 9.22 2.52
CA GLN A 390 18.35 9.68 1.70
C GLN A 390 17.33 8.56 1.53
N ALA A 391 16.07 8.90 1.72
CA ALA A 391 14.96 7.97 1.55
C ALA A 391 14.09 8.46 0.40
N VAL A 392 13.88 7.60 -0.59
CA VAL A 392 12.86 7.81 -1.62
C VAL A 392 11.72 6.85 -1.31
N VAL A 393 10.59 7.43 -0.90
CA VAL A 393 9.45 6.73 -0.29
C VAL A 393 8.33 6.61 -1.33
N PRO A 394 7.43 5.60 -1.25
CA PRO A 394 6.43 5.40 -2.29
C PRO A 394 5.50 6.60 -2.52
N SER A 395 5.08 7.27 -1.45
CA SER A 395 4.26 8.47 -1.58
C SER A 395 5.04 9.65 -2.17
N THR A 396 6.37 9.68 -2.07
CA THR A 396 7.20 10.70 -2.74
C THR A 396 7.09 10.53 -4.26
N TRP A 397 7.08 9.29 -4.76
CA TRP A 397 6.79 9.01 -6.17
C TRP A 397 5.40 9.45 -6.59
N ASN A 398 4.39 8.97 -5.87
CA ASN A 398 3.03 9.15 -6.33
C ASN A 398 2.51 10.59 -6.13
N ALA A 399 2.89 11.25 -5.03
CA ALA A 399 2.42 12.59 -4.65
C ALA A 399 3.44 13.70 -4.91
N GLY A 400 4.61 13.37 -5.50
CA GLY A 400 5.62 14.35 -5.86
C GLY A 400 5.08 15.38 -6.86
N PRO A 401 5.49 16.66 -6.76
CA PRO A 401 5.02 17.70 -7.66
C PRO A 401 5.62 17.56 -9.07
N ARG A 402 5.30 18.50 -9.95
CA ARG A 402 5.88 18.63 -11.28
C ARG A 402 7.41 18.77 -11.23
N ASP A 403 8.09 18.17 -12.21
CA ASP A 403 9.52 18.39 -12.42
C ASP A 403 9.80 19.65 -13.28
N GLY A 404 11.06 19.92 -13.61
CA GLY A 404 11.45 21.06 -14.44
C GLY A 404 10.92 21.01 -15.89
N ASN A 405 10.43 19.86 -16.36
CA ASN A 405 9.76 19.73 -17.66
C ASN A 405 8.24 19.89 -17.55
N GLY A 406 7.71 20.16 -16.36
CA GLY A 406 6.28 20.28 -16.09
C GLY A 406 5.53 18.95 -16.05
N GLN A 407 6.23 17.81 -16.01
CA GLN A 407 5.59 16.49 -15.97
C GLN A 407 4.94 16.26 -14.60
N PRO A 408 3.62 15.99 -14.52
CA PRO A 408 2.94 15.76 -13.24
C PRO A 408 3.36 14.45 -12.57
N GLY A 409 3.18 14.38 -11.26
CA GLY A 409 3.23 13.13 -10.50
C GLY A 409 1.98 12.26 -10.70
N ALA A 410 1.97 11.05 -10.13
CA ALA A 410 0.88 10.10 -10.34
C ALA A 410 -0.48 10.61 -9.82
N TYR A 411 -0.51 11.34 -8.71
CA TYR A 411 -1.76 11.89 -8.15
C TYR A 411 -2.37 12.95 -9.04
N GLU A 412 -1.55 13.89 -9.51
CA GLU A 412 -1.99 14.96 -10.40
C GLU A 412 -2.46 14.39 -11.74
N ALA A 413 -1.66 13.53 -12.36
CA ALA A 413 -2.02 12.87 -13.62
C ALA A 413 -3.30 12.03 -13.50
N ALA A 414 -3.49 11.33 -12.38
CA ALA A 414 -4.71 10.58 -12.14
C ALA A 414 -5.94 11.48 -11.99
N LEU A 415 -5.84 12.64 -11.33
CA LEU A 415 -6.97 13.57 -11.21
C LEU A 415 -7.28 14.32 -12.52
N GLU A 416 -6.29 14.46 -13.40
CA GLU A 416 -6.46 14.99 -14.76
C GLU A 416 -7.13 13.97 -15.70
N ASP A 417 -7.00 12.67 -15.40
CA ASP A 417 -7.54 11.57 -16.20
C ASP A 417 -9.05 11.34 -15.96
N ASN A 418 -9.86 12.01 -16.78
CA ASN A 418 -11.29 11.74 -16.95
C ASN A 418 -12.14 11.89 -15.67
N HIS A 419 -11.80 12.86 -14.82
CA HIS A 419 -12.63 13.25 -13.66
C HIS A 419 -13.65 14.32 -14.00
N GLN A 420 -14.82 14.20 -13.36
CA GLN A 420 -15.82 15.26 -13.28
C GLN A 420 -16.31 15.34 -11.84
N LEU A 421 -16.47 16.56 -11.33
CA LEU A 421 -17.04 16.80 -10.01
C LEU A 421 -18.53 17.05 -10.14
N HIS A 422 -19.34 16.33 -9.35
CA HIS A 422 -20.76 16.63 -9.24
C HIS A 422 -21.01 17.91 -8.43
N ASP A 423 -20.35 18.04 -7.28
CA ASP A 423 -20.37 19.24 -6.42
C ASP A 423 -18.96 19.53 -5.90
N VAL A 424 -18.41 20.69 -6.23
CA VAL A 424 -17.07 21.12 -5.79
C VAL A 424 -16.94 21.26 -4.27
N ASN A 425 -18.07 21.44 -3.56
CA ASN A 425 -18.08 21.51 -2.10
C ASN A 425 -18.12 20.12 -1.45
N GLN A 426 -18.34 19.06 -2.24
CA GLN A 426 -18.36 17.66 -1.82
C GLN A 426 -17.49 16.81 -2.76
N PRO A 427 -16.16 17.00 -2.74
CA PRO A 427 -15.23 16.44 -3.73
C PRO A 427 -14.97 14.93 -3.56
N ILE A 428 -16.02 14.12 -3.42
CA ILE A 428 -15.92 12.68 -3.21
C ILE A 428 -15.18 12.00 -4.36
N GLU A 429 -15.28 12.53 -5.58
CA GLU A 429 -14.61 11.97 -6.73
C GLU A 429 -13.08 12.14 -6.66
N ILE A 430 -12.61 13.29 -6.14
CA ILE A 430 -11.18 13.51 -5.83
C ILE A 430 -10.75 12.54 -4.73
N LEU A 431 -11.54 12.42 -3.65
CA LEU A 431 -11.21 11.53 -2.53
C LEU A 431 -11.05 10.08 -2.97
N ARG A 432 -11.95 9.56 -3.81
CA ARG A 432 -11.89 8.19 -4.33
C ARG A 432 -10.56 7.90 -5.02
N THR A 433 -10.13 8.78 -5.91
CA THR A 433 -8.90 8.60 -6.66
C THR A 433 -7.68 8.76 -5.78
N ILE A 434 -7.61 9.82 -4.97
CA ILE A 434 -6.47 10.03 -4.06
C ILE A 434 -6.37 8.89 -3.03
N HIS A 435 -7.46 8.49 -2.38
CA HIS A 435 -7.46 7.36 -1.44
C HIS A 435 -7.15 6.02 -2.12
N SER A 436 -7.39 5.86 -3.42
CA SER A 436 -7.02 4.63 -4.13
C SER A 436 -5.52 4.38 -4.14
N PHE A 437 -4.70 5.43 -4.01
CA PHE A 437 -3.24 5.32 -3.85
C PHE A 437 -2.80 5.06 -2.42
N ASP A 438 -3.71 5.14 -1.44
CA ASP A 438 -3.41 5.05 0.00
C ASP A 438 -2.31 6.05 0.42
N PRO A 439 -2.56 7.37 0.41
CA PRO A 439 -1.53 8.37 0.67
C PRO A 439 -0.96 8.30 2.10
N CYS A 440 0.36 8.46 2.22
CA CYS A 440 1.04 8.69 3.49
C CYS A 440 2.03 9.84 3.34
N ILE A 441 1.79 10.95 4.05
CA ILE A 441 2.49 12.24 3.88
C ILE A 441 3.48 12.51 5.04
N ALA A 442 3.59 11.59 5.99
CA ALA A 442 4.37 11.73 7.22
C ALA A 442 5.88 11.75 7.01
#